data_AF-X1W1I4-F1
#
_entry.id   AF-X1W1I4-F1
#
_cell.length_a   1.000
_cell.length_b   1.000
_cell.length_c   1.000
_cell.angle_alpha   90.00
_cell.angle_beta   90.00
_cell.angle_gamma   90.00
#
_symmetry.space_group_name_H-M   'P 1'
#
loop_
_entity.id
_entity.type
_entity.pdbx_description
1 polymer ?
#
loop_
_entity_poly.entity_id
_entity_poly.type
_entity_poly.pdbx_seq_one_letter_code
_entity_poly.pdbx_strand_id
1 'polypeptide(L)' 'MKELVELEEEILKYKSKKLPDDLLIQAKKDGFADKYLAQLLDV' A
#
# COMPACT_ATOMS: atom_id res chain seq x y z
N MET A 1 -7.78 13.52 -2.13
CA MET A 1 -7.02 13.04 -3.31
C MET A 1 -5.52 13.00 -3.07
N LYS A 2 -4.88 14.01 -2.44
CA LYS A 2 -3.42 13.97 -2.16
C LYS A 2 -2.97 12.82 -1.24
N GLU A 3 -3.70 12.55 -0.15
CA GLU A 3 -3.28 11.55 0.86
C GLU A 3 -3.21 10.11 0.31
N LEU A 4 -4.13 9.72 -0.59
CA LEU A 4 -4.10 8.38 -1.21
C LEU A 4 -2.89 8.20 -2.13
N VAL A 5 -2.49 9.27 -2.84
CA VAL A 5 -1.30 9.25 -3.72
C VAL A 5 -0.03 9.16 -2.89
N GLU A 6 0.08 9.92 -1.80
CA GLU A 6 1.22 9.86 -0.89
C GLU A 6 1.35 8.47 -0.24
N LEU A 7 0.23 7.87 0.20
CA LEU A 7 0.24 6.53 0.77
C LEU A 7 0.65 5.47 -0.26
N GLU A 8 0.18 5.59 -1.50
CA GLU A 8 0.59 4.70 -2.59
C GLU A 8 2.09 4.79 -2.87
N GLU A 9 2.67 5.99 -2.90
CA GLU A 9 4.11 6.19 -3.05
C GLU A 9 4.89 5.56 -1.88
N GLU A 10 4.41 5.69 -0.65
CA GLU A 10 5.02 5.02 0.51
C GLU A 10 4.95 3.50 0.40
N ILE A 11 3.83 2.94 -0.05
CA ILE A 11 3.67 1.48 -0.26
C ILE A 11 4.63 0.98 -1.35
N LEU A 12 4.78 1.72 -2.45
CA LEU A 12 5.67 1.36 -3.57
C LEU A 12 7.15 1.26 -3.16
N LYS A 13 7.59 1.97 -2.09
CA LYS A 13 8.95 1.80 -1.54
C LYS A 13 9.23 0.40 -1.02
N TYR A 14 8.17 -0.36 -0.69
CA TYR A 14 8.24 -1.73 -0.21
C TYR A 14 7.97 -2.77 -1.31
N LYS A 15 7.96 -2.37 -2.59
CA LYS A 15 7.80 -3.30 -3.71
C LYS A 15 8.83 -4.44 -3.64
N SER A 16 8.37 -5.66 -3.90
CA SER A 16 9.13 -6.92 -3.80
C SER A 16 9.67 -7.20 -2.39
N LYS A 17 9.12 -6.55 -1.36
CA LYS A 17 9.45 -6.74 0.06
C LYS A 17 8.16 -6.85 0.87
N LYS A 18 8.29 -7.28 2.13
CA LYS A 18 7.16 -7.29 3.07
C LYS A 18 6.80 -5.85 3.44
N LEU A 19 5.55 -5.45 3.17
CA LEU A 19 4.99 -4.19 3.66
C LEU A 19 4.81 -4.27 5.20
N PRO A 20 5.20 -3.24 5.97
CA PRO A 20 4.95 -3.19 7.40
C PRO A 20 3.45 -3.28 7.73
N ASP A 21 3.12 -3.96 8.82
CA ASP A 21 1.71 -4.23 9.20
C ASP A 21 0.94 -2.91 9.46
N ASP A 22 1.60 -1.89 10.02
CA ASP A 22 0.99 -0.57 10.26
C ASP A 22 0.59 0.13 8.95
N LEU A 23 1.45 0.06 7.93
CA LEU A 23 1.18 0.60 6.59
C LEU A 23 0.07 -0.17 5.90
N LEU A 24 0.04 -1.50 6.04
CA LEU A 24 -1.01 -2.34 5.52
C LEU A 24 -2.37 -1.98 6.15
N ILE A 25 -2.43 -1.84 7.48
CA ILE A 25 -3.64 -1.46 8.20
C ILE A 25 -4.13 -0.09 7.75
N GLN A 26 -3.22 0.89 7.58
CA GLN A 26 -3.57 2.21 7.08
C GLN A 26 -4.13 2.13 5.67
N ALA A 27 -3.48 1.41 4.76
CA ALA A 27 -3.95 1.22 3.40
C ALA A 27 -5.36 0.62 3.36
N LYS A 28 -5.65 -0.39 4.18
CA LYS A 28 -6.99 -1.00 4.27
C LYS A 28 -8.04 -0.02 4.79
N LYS A 29 -7.70 0.82 5.79
CA LYS A 29 -8.61 1.85 6.31
C LYS A 29 -8.92 2.93 5.27
N ASP A 30 -7.93 3.27 4.46
CA ASP A 30 -8.06 4.27 3.39
C ASP A 30 -8.71 3.70 2.11
N GLY A 31 -9.05 2.40 2.12
CA GLY A 31 -9.85 1.76 1.07
C GLY A 31 -9.03 1.01 0.02
N PHE A 32 -7.73 0.78 0.23
CA PHE A 32 -6.94 -0.06 -0.66
C PHE A 32 -7.42 -1.51 -0.61
N ALA A 33 -7.73 -2.06 -1.78
CA ALA A 33 -8.09 -3.46 -1.93
C ALA A 33 -6.84 -4.36 -1.87
N ASP A 34 -6.99 -5.60 -1.37
CA ASP A 34 -5.86 -6.54 -1.30
C ASP A 34 -5.29 -6.84 -2.69
N LYS A 35 -6.15 -6.93 -3.71
CA LYS A 35 -5.75 -7.09 -5.11
C LYS A 35 -4.88 -5.92 -5.58
N TYR A 36 -5.21 -4.69 -5.18
CA TYR A 36 -4.46 -3.51 -5.58
C TYR A 36 -3.10 -3.47 -4.89
N LEU A 37 -3.06 -3.78 -3.59
CA LEU A 37 -1.82 -3.88 -2.83
C LEU A 37 -0.88 -4.97 -3.37
N ALA A 38 -1.42 -6.12 -3.76
CA ALA A 38 -0.64 -7.19 -4.41
C ALA A 38 -0.03 -6.72 -5.75
N GLN A 39 -0.81 -5.99 -6.56
CA GLN A 39 -0.31 -5.40 -7.82
C GLN A 39 0.78 -4.34 -7.59
N LEU A 40 0.65 -3.50 -6.56
CA LEU A 40 1.66 -2.49 -6.21
C LEU A 40 2.95 -3.13 -5.69
N LEU A 41 2.82 -4.15 -4.84
CA LEU A 41 3.94 -4.80 -4.17
C LEU A 41 4.60 -5.89 -5.02
N ASP A 42 3.98 -6.32 -6.11
CA ASP A 42 4.45 -7.40 -7.00
C ASP A 42 4.63 -8.73 -6.23
N VAL A 43 3.60 -9.08 -5.44
CA VAL A 43 3.52 -10.27 -4.57
C VAL A 43 2.28 -11.10 -4.85
#